data_AF-A0AAV4WIL3-F1
#
_entry.id   AF-A0AAV4WIL3-F1
#
_cell.length_a   1.000
_cell.length_b   1.000
_cell.length_c   1.000
_cell.angle_alpha   90.00
_cell.angle_beta   90.00
_cell.angle_gamma   90.00
#
_symmetry.space_group_name_H-M   'P 1'
#
loop_
_entity.id
_entity.type
_entity.pdbx_description
1 polymer ?
#
loop_
_entity_poly.entity_id
_entity_poly.type
_entity_poly.pdbx_seq_one_letter_code
_entity_poly.pdbx_strand_id
1 'polypeptide(L)'
;MLRHSKGAHSLLTTAKGMVFLTRKPYDPISFVSTRFRWAPSIIEEHFSSIWQESLSADHFFSSDYPDRDEVLGTLLSVSEVVSAFRFCENTTPGPDRLTYNHWRSLDPRALSLTKLFNCCIHLRTIPRSWKESTTILLPKSGDVSCPSKSLS
;
A
#
# COMPACT_ATOMS: atom_id res chain seq x y z
N MET A 1 5.49 -62.03 40.13
CA MET A 1 6.36 -61.30 41.08
C MET A 1 7.42 -60.53 40.28
N LEU A 2 7.37 -59.20 40.36
CA LEU A 2 8.51 -58.26 40.39
C LEU A 2 9.57 -58.19 39.27
N ARG A 3 9.63 -56.97 38.69
CA ARG A 3 10.80 -56.08 38.41
C ARG A 3 11.44 -56.01 37.01
N HIS A 4 11.33 -54.78 36.51
CA HIS A 4 12.34 -53.91 35.89
C HIS A 4 13.02 -54.31 34.56
N SER A 5 12.61 -53.54 33.55
CA SER A 5 13.33 -53.17 32.33
C SER A 5 14.73 -52.62 32.62
N LYS A 6 15.71 -53.09 31.84
CA LYS A 6 17.02 -52.46 31.65
C LYS A 6 17.39 -52.48 30.16
N GLY A 7 17.71 -51.29 29.65
CA GLY A 7 18.89 -51.06 28.82
C GLY A 7 18.82 -51.48 27.35
N ALA A 8 18.33 -50.58 26.49
CA ALA A 8 18.84 -50.46 25.13
C ALA A 8 19.48 -49.07 25.00
N HIS A 9 20.80 -49.04 25.08
CA HIS A 9 21.63 -47.89 24.72
C HIS A 9 21.46 -47.62 23.23
N SER A 10 20.73 -46.57 22.86
CA SER A 10 20.79 -46.01 21.51
C SER A 10 21.95 -45.01 21.43
N LEU A 11 22.75 -45.19 20.40
CA LEU A 11 23.98 -44.47 20.14
C LEU A 11 23.69 -42.99 19.91
N LEU A 12 24.39 -42.15 20.67
CA LEU A 12 24.46 -40.70 20.47
C LEU A 12 25.20 -40.43 19.15
N THR A 13 24.49 -39.92 18.14
CA THR A 13 25.12 -39.08 17.10
C THR A 13 24.77 -37.63 17.39
N THR A 14 25.77 -36.93 17.89
CA THR A 14 25.82 -35.48 18.02
C THR A 14 25.63 -34.82 16.66
N ALA A 15 24.49 -34.14 16.46
CA ALA A 15 24.38 -33.01 15.54
C ALA A 15 24.17 -31.76 16.41
N LYS A 16 25.28 -31.08 16.68
CA LYS A 16 25.32 -29.77 17.31
C LYS A 16 24.52 -28.77 16.48
N GLY A 17 23.57 -28.10 17.14
CA GLY A 17 23.20 -26.71 16.85
C GLY A 17 22.67 -26.43 15.46
N MET A 18 21.39 -26.74 15.21
CA MET A 18 20.60 -25.99 14.23
C MET A 18 19.16 -25.89 14.71
N VAL A 19 18.89 -24.89 15.54
CA VAL A 19 17.52 -24.50 15.92
C VAL A 19 16.95 -23.76 14.72
N PHE A 20 16.06 -24.40 13.97
CA PHE A 20 15.21 -23.69 13.03
C PHE A 20 14.33 -22.74 13.85
N LEU A 21 14.68 -21.44 13.88
CA LEU A 21 13.83 -20.40 14.43
C LEU A 21 12.63 -20.23 13.48
N THR A 22 11.61 -21.07 13.65
CA THR A 22 10.30 -20.76 13.10
C THR A 22 9.84 -19.49 13.81
N ARG A 23 9.89 -18.33 13.15
CA ARG A 23 9.22 -17.13 13.67
C ARG A 23 7.77 -17.51 13.88
N LYS A 24 7.31 -17.53 15.13
CA LYS A 24 5.89 -17.66 15.41
C LYS A 24 5.16 -16.54 14.66
N PRO A 25 3.97 -16.82 14.09
CA PRO A 25 3.16 -15.77 13.46
C PRO A 25 2.99 -14.61 14.45
N TYR A 26 3.09 -13.38 13.94
CA TYR A 26 2.95 -12.18 14.75
C TYR A 26 1.56 -12.17 15.40
N ASP A 27 1.52 -12.35 16.71
CA ASP A 27 0.31 -12.24 17.52
C ASP A 27 0.41 -10.93 18.34
N PRO A 28 -0.33 -9.88 17.94
CA PRO A 28 -0.28 -8.59 18.61
C PRO A 28 -0.81 -8.66 20.05
N ILE A 29 -1.76 -9.55 20.35
CA ILE A 29 -2.39 -9.64 21.69
C ILE A 29 -1.40 -10.23 22.67
N SER A 30 -0.77 -11.35 22.30
CA SER A 30 0.29 -11.98 23.10
C SER A 30 1.49 -11.06 23.29
N PHE A 31 1.85 -10.26 22.28
CA PHE A 31 2.96 -9.31 22.36
C PHE A 31 2.68 -8.17 23.36
N VAL A 32 1.51 -7.53 23.28
CA VAL A 32 1.13 -6.44 24.20
C VAL A 32 0.94 -6.98 25.62
N SER A 33 0.28 -8.13 25.78
CA SER A 33 0.10 -8.80 27.07
C SER A 33 1.44 -9.08 27.77
N THR A 34 2.41 -9.64 27.03
CA THR A 34 3.74 -9.97 27.59
C THR A 34 4.55 -8.72 27.95
N ARG A 35 4.41 -7.65 27.15
CA ARG A 35 5.16 -6.40 27.34
C ARG A 35 4.61 -5.57 28.51
N PHE A 36 3.28 -5.51 28.65
CA PHE A 36 2.58 -4.65 29.61
C PHE A 36 2.03 -5.40 30.82
N ARG A 37 2.24 -6.73 30.88
CA ARG A 37 1.86 -7.61 32.00
C ARG A 37 0.34 -7.60 32.28
N TRP A 38 -0.45 -7.44 31.23
CA TRP A 38 -1.92 -7.53 31.28
C TRP A 38 -2.36 -8.93 30.88
N ALA A 39 -3.38 -9.48 31.55
CA ALA A 39 -3.97 -10.72 31.09
C ALA A 39 -4.60 -10.51 29.69
N PRO A 40 -4.39 -11.42 28.74
CA PRO A 40 -4.91 -11.28 27.38
C PRO A 40 -6.44 -11.15 27.35
N SER A 41 -7.13 -11.75 28.33
CA SER A 41 -8.58 -11.59 28.52
C SER A 41 -9.02 -10.15 28.75
N ILE A 42 -8.21 -9.34 29.45
CA ILE A 42 -8.51 -7.92 29.71
C ILE A 42 -8.41 -7.11 28.41
N ILE A 43 -7.42 -7.44 27.58
CA ILE A 43 -7.20 -6.81 26.28
C ILE A 43 -8.33 -7.19 25.32
N GLU A 44 -8.65 -8.48 25.24
CA GLU A 44 -9.74 -9.00 24.42
C GLU A 44 -11.09 -8.41 24.84
N GLU A 45 -11.38 -8.31 26.14
CA GLU A 45 -12.61 -7.71 26.65
C GLU A 45 -12.69 -6.21 26.33
N HIS A 46 -11.62 -5.45 26.59
CA HIS A 46 -11.56 -4.02 26.33
C HIS A 46 -11.78 -3.71 24.85
N PHE A 47 -11.08 -4.42 23.97
CA PHE A 47 -11.22 -4.24 22.54
C PHE A 47 -12.53 -4.83 22.02
N SER A 48 -13.00 -5.97 22.51
CA SER A 48 -14.33 -6.47 22.15
C SER A 48 -15.46 -5.53 22.55
N SER A 49 -15.29 -4.73 23.61
CA SER A 49 -16.26 -3.71 24.02
C SER A 49 -16.17 -2.42 23.19
N ILE A 50 -14.97 -1.97 22.80
CA ILE A 50 -14.79 -0.77 21.96
C ILE A 50 -15.13 -1.06 20.49
N TRP A 51 -14.82 -2.26 20.02
CA TRP A 51 -15.07 -2.73 18.66
C TRP A 51 -16.36 -3.56 18.53
N GLN A 52 -17.10 -3.76 19.62
CA GLN A 52 -18.47 -4.24 19.55
C GLN A 52 -19.22 -3.31 18.62
N GLU A 53 -20.01 -3.89 17.71
CA GLU A 53 -20.73 -3.20 16.64
C GLU A 53 -21.15 -1.80 17.09
N SER A 54 -20.29 -0.83 16.77
CA SER A 54 -20.72 0.51 16.44
C SER A 54 -21.77 0.19 15.40
N LEU A 55 -23.05 0.19 15.79
CA LEU A 55 -24.17 0.23 14.87
C LEU A 55 -23.76 1.35 13.95
N SER A 56 -23.19 0.98 12.80
CA SER A 56 -22.83 1.91 11.76
C SER A 56 -24.18 2.49 11.48
N ALA A 57 -24.46 3.66 12.05
CA ALA A 57 -25.79 4.23 11.99
C ALA A 57 -26.17 4.09 10.53
N ASP A 58 -27.38 3.63 10.21
CA ASP A 58 -27.80 3.38 8.82
C ASP A 58 -27.62 4.62 7.91
N HIS A 59 -27.19 5.73 8.50
CA HIS A 59 -26.92 7.06 7.99
C HIS A 59 -25.41 7.41 7.91
N PHE A 60 -24.47 6.52 8.24
CA PHE A 60 -23.02 6.81 8.11
C PHE A 60 -22.64 7.06 6.65
N PHE A 61 -23.36 6.41 5.75
CA PHE A 61 -23.32 6.66 4.31
C PHE A 61 -24.57 7.39 3.82
N SER A 62 -25.24 8.18 4.69
CA SER A 62 -26.19 9.17 4.18
C SER A 62 -25.43 10.00 3.16
N SER A 63 -25.89 9.93 1.91
CA SER A 63 -25.38 10.81 0.86
C SER A 63 -25.84 12.22 1.22
N ASP A 64 -25.09 12.88 2.11
CA ASP A 64 -25.37 14.23 2.63
C ASP A 64 -25.27 15.33 1.56
N TYR A 65 -25.16 14.95 0.29
CA TYR A 65 -25.01 15.85 -0.83
C TYR A 65 -26.03 15.51 -1.92
N PRO A 66 -27.22 16.12 -1.89
CA PRO A 66 -28.22 15.97 -2.96
C PRO A 66 -27.77 16.56 -4.31
N ASP A 67 -26.60 17.19 -4.36
CA ASP A 67 -26.08 17.96 -5.49
C ASP A 67 -24.65 17.54 -5.87
N ARG A 68 -24.28 16.27 -5.62
CA ARG A 68 -23.11 15.71 -6.29
C ARG A 68 -23.50 15.44 -7.73
N ASP A 69 -23.26 16.42 -8.59
CA ASP A 69 -23.17 16.17 -10.02
C ASP A 69 -22.29 14.93 -10.25
N GLU A 70 -22.66 14.07 -11.20
CA GLU A 70 -21.82 12.93 -11.59
C GLU A 70 -20.42 13.46 -11.97
N VAL A 71 -19.46 13.38 -11.05
CA VAL A 71 -18.10 13.91 -11.22
C VAL A 71 -17.41 13.29 -12.45
N LEU A 72 -17.83 12.08 -12.84
CA LEU A 72 -17.32 11.36 -14.00
C LEU A 72 -18.03 11.73 -15.31
N GLY A 73 -19.08 12.55 -15.27
CA GLY A 73 -19.81 13.06 -16.44
C GLY A 73 -19.40 14.47 -16.86
N THR A 74 -18.78 15.24 -15.96
CA THR A 74 -18.37 16.63 -16.23
C THR A 74 -17.06 16.68 -17.03
N LEU A 75 -17.04 17.48 -18.10
CA LEU A 75 -15.83 17.72 -18.88
C LEU A 75 -14.86 18.62 -18.12
N LEU A 76 -13.56 18.37 -18.28
CA LEU A 76 -12.52 19.18 -17.70
C LEU A 76 -12.42 20.53 -18.42
N SER A 77 -12.36 21.61 -17.66
CA SER A 77 -12.01 22.93 -18.15
C SER A 77 -10.50 23.06 -18.35
N VAL A 78 -10.10 23.92 -19.28
CA VAL A 78 -8.67 24.21 -19.53
C VAL A 78 -8.01 24.79 -18.27
N SER A 79 -8.72 25.61 -17.50
CA SER A 79 -8.20 26.19 -16.24
C SER A 79 -7.85 25.13 -15.21
N GLU A 80 -8.67 24.09 -15.08
CA GLU A 80 -8.40 22.98 -14.14
C GLU A 80 -7.16 22.21 -14.56
N VAL A 81 -7.04 21.88 -15.86
CA VAL A 81 -5.89 21.15 -16.38
C VAL A 81 -4.61 21.99 -16.26
N VAL A 82 -4.66 23.29 -16.59
CA VAL A 82 -3.52 24.19 -16.41
C VAL A 82 -3.11 24.30 -14.95
N SER A 83 -4.08 24.41 -14.03
CA SER A 83 -3.82 24.45 -12.60
C SER A 83 -3.11 23.19 -12.14
N ALA A 84 -3.67 22.02 -12.44
CA ALA A 84 -3.06 20.73 -12.11
C ALA A 84 -1.64 20.59 -12.69
N PHE A 85 -1.48 20.95 -13.96
CA PHE A 85 -0.21 20.85 -14.68
C PHE A 85 0.89 21.80 -14.15
N ARG A 86 0.49 22.95 -13.58
CA ARG A 86 1.40 23.88 -12.92
C ARG A 86 1.99 23.31 -11.63
N PHE A 87 1.19 22.61 -10.84
CA PHE A 87 1.62 22.05 -9.55
C PHE A 87 2.40 20.74 -9.67
N CYS A 88 2.47 20.13 -10.86
CA CYS A 88 3.28 18.93 -11.07
C CYS A 88 4.78 19.24 -11.05
N GLU A 89 5.50 18.62 -10.12
CA GLU A 89 6.97 18.59 -10.13
C GLU A 89 7.49 17.56 -11.14
N ASN A 90 8.71 17.77 -11.63
CA ASN A 90 9.28 16.89 -12.63
C ASN A 90 9.69 15.54 -11.99
N THR A 91 8.86 14.51 -12.16
CA THR A 91 9.17 13.15 -11.75
C THR A 91 9.96 12.41 -12.83
N THR A 92 10.51 11.23 -12.49
CA THR A 92 11.13 10.32 -13.48
C THR A 92 10.14 10.09 -14.62
N PRO A 93 10.55 10.31 -15.88
CA PRO A 93 9.65 10.16 -17.01
C PRO A 93 9.16 8.71 -17.12
N GLY A 94 7.95 8.56 -17.64
CA GLY A 94 7.36 7.26 -17.91
C GLY A 94 8.08 6.49 -19.02
N PRO A 95 7.53 5.35 -19.45
CA PRO A 95 8.06 4.58 -20.59
C PRO A 95 8.07 5.37 -21.91
N ASP A 96 7.27 6.44 -21.99
CA ASP A 96 7.21 7.40 -23.10
C ASP A 96 8.37 8.42 -23.09
N ARG A 97 9.16 8.46 -22.02
CA ARG A 97 10.29 9.39 -21.81
C ARG A 97 9.90 10.87 -21.81
N LEU A 98 8.60 11.18 -21.74
CA LEU A 98 8.12 12.55 -21.68
C LEU A 98 8.09 13.03 -20.23
N THR A 99 8.79 14.13 -19.98
CA THR A 99 8.81 14.80 -18.67
C THR A 99 7.72 15.88 -18.63
N TYR A 100 7.36 16.36 -17.43
CA TYR A 100 6.46 17.50 -17.30
C TYR A 100 7.02 18.76 -17.99
N ASN A 101 8.34 18.89 -18.06
CA ASN A 101 8.99 19.98 -18.79
C ASN A 101 8.77 19.87 -20.30
N HIS A 102 8.84 18.67 -20.89
CA HIS A 102 8.52 18.47 -22.30
C HIS A 102 7.07 18.88 -22.58
N TRP A 103 6.13 18.49 -21.73
CA TRP A 103 4.73 18.87 -21.85
C TRP A 103 4.51 20.39 -21.72
N ARG A 104 5.29 21.09 -20.87
CA ARG A 104 5.22 22.57 -20.75
C ARG A 104 5.68 23.27 -22.02
N SER A 105 6.68 22.71 -22.70
CA SER A 105 7.15 23.25 -23.98
C SER A 105 6.19 22.95 -25.13
N LEU A 106 5.60 21.74 -25.16
CA LEU A 106 4.74 21.30 -26.25
C LEU A 106 3.31 21.87 -26.16
N ASP A 107 2.75 21.97 -24.96
CA ASP A 107 1.37 22.44 -24.73
C ASP A 107 1.29 23.39 -23.52
N PRO A 108 1.85 24.60 -23.62
CA PRO A 108 1.92 25.55 -22.50
C PRO A 108 0.54 26.00 -22.00
N ARG A 109 -0.50 25.87 -22.82
CA ARG A 109 -1.89 26.21 -22.48
C ARG A 109 -2.75 25.00 -22.12
N ALA A 110 -2.16 23.80 -22.09
CA ALA A 110 -2.84 22.52 -21.86
C ALA A 110 -4.06 22.26 -22.77
N LEU A 111 -4.11 22.83 -23.98
CA LEU A 111 -5.27 22.70 -24.88
C LEU A 111 -5.38 21.30 -25.46
N SER A 112 -4.24 20.69 -25.80
CA SER A 112 -4.18 19.36 -26.38
C SER A 112 -4.46 18.32 -25.30
N LEU A 113 -3.87 18.48 -24.11
CA LEU A 113 -4.12 17.61 -22.97
C LEU A 113 -5.58 17.66 -22.52
N THR A 114 -6.19 18.85 -22.44
CA THR A 114 -7.61 19.00 -22.08
C THR A 114 -8.52 18.26 -23.06
N LYS A 115 -8.27 18.41 -24.38
CA LYS A 115 -9.04 17.70 -25.40
C LYS A 115 -8.87 16.19 -25.31
N LEU A 116 -7.64 15.72 -25.07
CA LEU A 116 -7.33 14.30 -24.93
C LEU A 116 -8.09 13.70 -23.73
N PHE A 117 -8.00 14.32 -22.56
CA PHE A 117 -8.70 13.84 -21.36
C PHE A 117 -10.22 13.89 -21.52
N ASN A 118 -10.76 14.97 -22.09
CA ASN A 118 -12.20 15.08 -22.35
C ASN A 118 -12.67 14.03 -23.36
N CYS A 119 -11.86 13.68 -24.35
CA CYS A 119 -12.14 12.58 -25.26
C CYS A 119 -12.21 11.24 -24.51
N CYS A 120 -11.27 10.97 -23.62
CA CYS A 120 -11.28 9.76 -22.78
C CYS A 120 -12.50 9.68 -21.86
N ILE A 121 -12.90 10.80 -21.25
CA ILE A 121 -14.10 10.90 -20.41
C ILE A 121 -15.36 10.64 -21.25
N HIS A 122 -15.49 11.33 -22.40
CA HIS A 122 -16.65 11.20 -23.29
C HIS A 122 -16.80 9.79 -23.85
N LEU A 123 -15.71 9.16 -24.28
CA LEU A 123 -15.69 7.78 -24.78
C LEU A 123 -15.73 6.73 -23.67
N ARG A 124 -15.69 7.15 -22.40
CA ARG A 124 -15.55 6.29 -21.21
C ARG A 124 -14.45 5.24 -21.36
N THR A 125 -13.39 5.60 -22.07
CA THR A 125 -12.32 4.71 -22.48
C THR A 125 -11.00 5.31 -22.05
N ILE A 126 -10.43 4.73 -20.98
CA ILE A 126 -9.10 5.07 -20.51
C ILE A 126 -8.07 4.17 -21.21
N PRO A 127 -6.99 4.74 -21.80
CA PRO A 127 -5.92 3.96 -22.41
C PRO A 127 -5.38 2.88 -21.46
N ARG A 128 -5.14 1.67 -21.98
CA ARG A 128 -4.64 0.55 -21.17
C ARG A 128 -3.30 0.86 -20.50
N SER A 129 -2.42 1.55 -21.23
CA SER A 129 -1.11 1.97 -20.73
C SER A 129 -1.18 2.88 -19.50
N TRP A 130 -2.25 3.66 -19.32
CA TRP A 130 -2.43 4.50 -18.12
C TRP A 130 -2.79 3.68 -16.87
N LYS A 131 -3.25 2.44 -17.05
CA LYS A 131 -3.58 1.53 -15.95
C LYS A 131 -2.38 0.70 -15.50
N GLU A 132 -1.28 0.75 -16.24
CA GLU A 132 -0.05 0.05 -15.93
C GLU A 132 0.81 0.92 -15.00
N SER A 133 1.29 0.36 -13.89
CA SER A 133 2.15 1.06 -12.92
C SER A 133 3.45 0.29 -12.74
N THR A 134 4.58 0.99 -12.82
CA THR A 134 5.91 0.43 -12.55
C THR A 134 6.37 0.86 -11.17
N THR A 135 6.52 -0.08 -10.25
CA THR A 135 7.02 0.19 -8.90
C THR A 135 8.52 -0.09 -8.85
N ILE A 136 9.32 0.95 -8.62
CA ILE A 136 10.75 0.84 -8.33
C ILE A 136 10.92 1.01 -6.82
N LEU A 137 11.41 -0.02 -6.14
CA LEU A 137 11.64 0.02 -4.70
C LEU A 137 12.93 0.79 -4.40
N LEU A 138 12.78 1.95 -3.76
CA LEU A 138 13.90 2.77 -3.30
C LEU A 138 14.14 2.56 -1.80
N PRO A 139 15.38 2.27 -1.35
CA PRO A 139 15.68 2.10 0.06
C PRO A 139 15.58 3.44 0.80
N LYS A 140 14.97 3.42 1.99
CA LYS A 140 14.64 4.61 2.79
C LYS A 140 15.87 5.28 3.46
N SER A 141 16.97 4.54 3.62
CA SER A 141 18.26 5.02 4.13
C SER A 141 19.37 3.97 3.87
N GLY A 142 20.62 4.43 3.75
CA GLY A 142 21.68 3.76 2.99
C GLY A 142 22.17 2.39 3.49
N ASP A 143 22.37 1.48 2.53
CA ASP A 143 23.64 0.83 2.21
C ASP A 143 23.58 0.37 0.73
N VAL A 144 24.74 0.33 0.04
CA VAL A 144 24.85 0.44 -1.44
C VAL A 144 25.05 -0.89 -2.18
N SER A 145 24.72 -2.04 -1.57
CA SER A 145 24.73 -3.33 -2.30
C SER A 145 23.53 -3.49 -3.24
N CYS A 146 22.59 -2.55 -3.22
CA CYS A 146 21.37 -2.55 -4.02
C CYS A 146 21.36 -1.29 -4.91
N PRO A 147 21.08 -1.41 -6.23
CA PRO A 147 21.64 -0.56 -7.26
C PRO A 147 20.96 0.80 -7.35
N SER A 148 21.58 1.83 -6.77
CA SER A 148 21.25 3.22 -7.04
C SER A 148 22.52 4.06 -7.25
N LYS A 149 23.36 3.64 -8.21
CA LYS A 149 24.44 4.47 -8.77
C LYS A 149 24.62 4.24 -10.27
N SER A 150 23.69 4.77 -11.05
CA SER A 150 23.89 5.24 -12.44
C SER A 150 22.64 6.06 -12.74
N LEU A 151 22.72 7.36 -12.99
CA LEU A 151 23.12 7.89 -14.28
C LEU A 151 23.61 9.34 -14.12
N SER A 152 24.71 9.59 -14.82
CA SER A 152 25.34 10.87 -15.19
C SER A 152 24.41 11.84 -15.89
#